data_AF-A0A1H4T0W8-F1
#
_entry.id   AF-A0A1H4T0W8-F1
#
_cell.length_a   1.000
_cell.length_b   1.000
_cell.length_c   1.000
_cell.angle_alpha   90.00
_cell.angle_beta   90.00
_cell.angle_gamma   90.00
#
_symmetry.space_group_name_H-M   'P 1'
#
loop_
_entity.id
_entity.type
_entity.pdbx_description
1 polymer ?
#
loop_
_entity_poly.entity_id
_entity_poly.type
_entity_poly.pdbx_seq_one_letter_code
_entity_poly.pdbx_strand_id
1 'polypeptide(L)'
;MRKVGGWRERRKAIQAAKDARGITLLREWLSPEQRAQFDASTCFDVIGCHTGKRYRIRQGTATNVYEIDGTGKPAAGWCFVPSGDLVAGDVMLAQKVALETNEGAALEVARRFGVYSSAREN
;
A
#
# COMPACT_ATOMS: atom_id res chain seq x y z
N MET A 1 -6.93 -1.73 -43.20
CA MET A 1 -7.63 -0.99 -42.14
C MET A 1 -7.36 -1.69 -40.80
N ARG A 2 -6.51 -1.12 -39.91
CA ARG A 2 -6.01 -1.81 -38.70
C ARG A 2 -7.02 -1.73 -37.55
N LYS A 3 -7.31 -2.86 -36.90
CA LYS A 3 -8.21 -2.98 -35.73
C LYS A 3 -7.62 -2.27 -34.51
N VAL A 4 -8.09 -1.04 -34.25
CA VAL A 4 -7.65 -0.21 -33.11
C VAL A 4 -8.30 -0.64 -31.78
N GLY A 5 -9.43 -1.37 -31.83
CA GLY A 5 -10.21 -1.85 -30.66
C GLY A 5 -9.95 -3.30 -30.24
N GLY A 6 -8.75 -3.84 -30.46
CA GLY A 6 -8.31 -5.10 -29.85
C GLY A 6 -7.14 -4.94 -28.88
N TRP A 7 -6.38 -3.85 -29.02
CA TRP A 7 -5.19 -3.59 -28.22
C TRP A 7 -5.51 -3.02 -26.84
N ARG A 8 -6.59 -2.23 -26.71
CA ARG A 8 -7.00 -1.63 -25.44
C ARG A 8 -7.55 -2.70 -24.49
N GLU A 9 -8.38 -3.58 -25.02
CA GLU A 9 -9.03 -4.70 -24.35
C GLU A 9 -8.00 -5.73 -23.91
N ARG A 10 -7.07 -6.10 -24.81
CA ARG A 10 -5.93 -6.96 -24.47
C ARG A 10 -5.05 -6.34 -23.39
N ARG A 11 -4.72 -5.05 -23.50
CA ARG A 11 -3.92 -4.35 -22.48
C ARG A 11 -4.63 -4.32 -21.12
N LYS A 12 -5.95 -4.07 -21.11
CA LYS A 12 -6.77 -4.09 -19.90
C LYS A 12 -6.79 -5.48 -19.25
N ALA A 13 -6.96 -6.54 -20.05
CA ALA A 13 -6.94 -7.91 -19.56
C ALA A 13 -5.57 -8.30 -18.98
N ILE A 14 -4.48 -7.91 -19.66
CA ILE A 14 -3.11 -8.13 -19.17
C ILE A 14 -2.90 -7.39 -17.84
N GLN A 15 -3.36 -6.14 -17.73
CA GLN A 15 -3.23 -5.37 -16.50
C GLN A 15 -4.01 -6.01 -15.35
N ALA A 16 -5.28 -6.38 -15.58
CA ALA A 16 -6.10 -7.06 -14.57
C ALA A 16 -5.48 -8.38 -14.10
N ALA A 17 -4.86 -9.15 -15.01
CA ALA A 17 -4.17 -10.38 -14.66
C ALA A 17 -2.87 -10.15 -13.88
N LYS A 18 -2.19 -9.01 -14.07
CA LYS A 18 -1.06 -8.62 -13.21
C LYS A 18 -1.55 -8.16 -11.84
N ASP A 19 -2.59 -7.32 -11.80
CA ASP A 19 -3.16 -6.80 -10.56
C ASP A 19 -3.67 -7.94 -9.67
N ALA A 20 -4.38 -8.91 -10.25
CA ALA A 20 -4.86 -10.09 -9.53
C ALA A 20 -3.71 -10.90 -8.93
N ARG A 21 -2.63 -11.14 -9.71
CA ARG A 21 -1.44 -11.86 -9.23
C ARG A 21 -0.75 -11.14 -8.08
N GLY A 22 -0.56 -9.82 -8.19
CA GLY A 22 0.04 -9.04 -7.11
C GLY A 22 -0.80 -9.04 -5.83
N ILE A 23 -2.13 -9.00 -5.95
CA ILE A 23 -3.04 -9.11 -4.79
C ILE A 23 -2.98 -10.50 -4.17
N THR A 24 -2.93 -11.57 -4.97
CA THR A 24 -2.75 -12.93 -4.46
C THR A 24 -1.45 -13.06 -3.66
N LEU A 25 -0.32 -12.62 -4.23
CA LEU A 25 0.98 -12.67 -3.57
C LEU A 25 0.98 -11.85 -2.26
N LEU A 26 0.43 -10.63 -2.29
CA LEU A 26 0.27 -9.82 -1.09
C LEU A 26 -0.48 -10.62 -0.01
N ARG A 27 -1.66 -11.16 -0.33
CA ARG A 27 -2.50 -11.90 0.63
C ARG A 27 -1.77 -13.10 1.22
N GLU A 28 -1.00 -13.84 0.43
CA GLU A 28 -0.21 -14.99 0.91
C GLU A 28 0.81 -14.60 1.98
N TRP A 29 1.41 -13.40 1.86
CA TRP A 29 2.41 -12.86 2.79
C TRP A 29 1.84 -12.09 3.99
N LEU A 30 0.55 -11.76 3.97
CA LEU A 30 -0.11 -11.14 5.12
C LEU A 30 -0.29 -12.16 6.24
N SER A 31 -0.05 -11.72 7.48
CA SER A 31 -0.48 -12.46 8.68
C SER A 31 -2.00 -12.66 8.64
N PRO A 32 -2.56 -13.63 9.39
CA PRO A 32 -4.00 -13.83 9.45
C PRO A 32 -4.78 -12.54 9.80
N GLU A 33 -4.27 -11.74 10.74
CA GLU A 33 -4.88 -10.48 11.17
C GLU A 33 -4.79 -9.42 10.08
N GLN A 34 -3.62 -9.26 9.45
CA GLN A 34 -3.42 -8.32 8.35
C GLN A 34 -4.30 -8.67 7.14
N ARG A 35 -4.44 -9.97 6.86
CA ARG A 35 -5.30 -10.48 5.78
C ARG A 35 -6.76 -10.19 6.07
N ALA A 36 -7.23 -10.40 7.30
CA ALA A 36 -8.58 -10.06 7.71
C ALA A 36 -8.86 -8.55 7.58
N GLN A 37 -7.90 -7.69 7.97
CA GLN A 37 -8.00 -6.24 7.77
C GLN A 37 -8.11 -5.87 6.29
N PHE A 38 -7.24 -6.46 5.46
CA PHE A 38 -7.19 -6.18 4.04
C PHE A 38 -8.49 -6.61 3.33
N ASP A 39 -9.00 -7.79 3.67
CA ASP A 39 -10.24 -8.31 3.11
C ASP A 39 -11.46 -7.48 3.54
N ALA A 40 -11.45 -6.91 4.75
CA ALA A 40 -12.54 -6.08 5.26
C ALA A 40 -12.52 -4.63 4.76
N SER A 41 -11.34 -4.07 4.52
CA SER A 41 -11.18 -2.61 4.38
C SER A 41 -10.18 -2.15 3.31
N THR A 42 -9.64 -3.08 2.52
CA THR A 42 -8.60 -2.80 1.50
C THR A 42 -7.35 -2.11 2.07
N CYS A 43 -7.10 -2.28 3.36
CA CYS A 43 -5.92 -1.78 4.04
C CYS A 43 -5.51 -2.72 5.17
N PHE A 44 -4.26 -2.64 5.60
CA PHE A 44 -3.77 -3.44 6.72
C PHE A 44 -2.72 -2.65 7.50
N ASP A 45 -2.57 -3.00 8.76
CA ASP A 45 -1.62 -2.36 9.66
C ASP A 45 -0.34 -3.22 9.79
N VAL A 46 0.81 -2.55 9.84
CA VAL A 46 2.13 -3.13 10.07
C VAL A 46 2.79 -2.44 11.26
N ILE A 47 3.70 -3.14 11.92
CA ILE A 47 4.50 -2.60 13.02
C ILE A 47 5.92 -2.40 12.53
N GLY A 48 6.42 -1.16 12.65
CA GLY A 48 7.80 -0.82 12.32
C GLY A 48 8.79 -1.58 13.21
N CYS A 49 9.82 -2.19 12.61
CA CYS A 49 10.76 -3.04 13.35
C CYS A 49 11.66 -2.28 14.32
N HIS A 50 11.86 -0.97 14.14
CA HIS A 50 12.81 -0.20 14.92
C HIS A 50 12.11 0.62 16.01
N THR A 51 11.05 1.35 15.67
CA THR A 51 10.36 2.24 16.62
C THR A 51 9.09 1.63 17.20
N GLY A 52 8.63 0.48 16.69
CA GLY A 52 7.36 -0.14 17.10
C GLY A 52 6.12 0.67 16.69
N LYS A 53 6.27 1.65 15.79
CA LYS A 53 5.16 2.48 15.33
C LYS A 53 4.23 1.67 14.45
N ARG A 54 2.93 1.99 14.51
CA ARG A 54 1.92 1.39 13.64
C ARG A 54 1.82 2.19 12.35
N TYR A 55 1.85 1.51 11.22
CA TYR A 55 1.59 2.09 9.91
C TYR A 55 0.44 1.37 9.25
N ARG A 56 -0.50 2.13 8.67
CA ARG A 56 -1.58 1.61 7.83
C ARG A 56 -1.21 1.76 6.38
N ILE A 57 -1.17 0.64 5.67
CA ILE A 57 -0.96 0.60 4.22
C ILE A 57 -2.34 0.44 3.57
N ARG A 58 -2.80 1.48 2.87
CA ARG A 58 -4.02 1.44 2.05
C ARG A 58 -3.72 0.90 0.66
N GLN A 59 -4.72 0.32 0.01
CA GLN A 59 -4.60 -0.09 -1.38
C GLN A 59 -4.22 1.09 -2.28
N GLY A 60 -3.14 0.93 -3.03
CA GLY A 60 -2.60 1.96 -3.92
C GLY A 60 -1.13 1.73 -4.23
N THR A 61 -0.57 2.61 -5.05
CA THR A 61 0.84 2.56 -5.48
C THR A 61 1.68 3.70 -4.91
N ALA A 62 1.08 4.74 -4.34
CA ALA A 62 1.75 5.88 -3.73
C ALA A 62 0.81 6.57 -2.73
N THR A 63 1.37 7.41 -1.84
CA THR A 63 0.62 8.22 -0.87
C THR A 63 -0.39 7.38 -0.04
N ASN A 64 0.02 6.15 0.27
CA ASN A 64 -0.86 5.11 0.81
C ASN A 64 -0.40 4.57 2.18
N VAL A 65 0.76 5.00 2.68
CA VAL A 65 1.27 4.62 3.99
C VAL A 65 1.01 5.75 4.98
N TYR A 66 0.32 5.42 6.07
CA TYR A 66 -0.06 6.36 7.12
C TYR A 66 0.46 5.89 8.47
N GLU A 67 1.26 6.69 9.16
CA GLU A 67 1.57 6.47 10.57
C GLU A 67 0.29 6.67 11.40
N ILE A 68 -0.03 5.72 12.25
CA ILE A 68 -1.25 5.68 13.06
C ILE A 68 -0.91 5.99 14.52
N ASP A 69 -1.61 6.96 15.11
CA ASP A 69 -1.45 7.30 16.53
C ASP A 69 -2.14 6.31 17.48
N GLY A 70 -1.96 6.51 18.79
CA GLY A 70 -2.58 5.68 19.83
C GLY A 70 -4.12 5.70 19.84
N THR A 71 -4.75 6.66 19.15
CA THR A 71 -6.22 6.73 18.99
C THR A 71 -6.72 6.05 17.72
N GLY A 72 -5.81 5.49 16.92
CA GLY A 72 -6.15 4.83 15.65
C GLY A 72 -6.28 5.79 14.47
N LYS A 73 -5.94 7.07 14.63
CA LYS A 73 -6.03 8.09 13.59
C LYS A 73 -4.69 8.28 12.87
N PRO A 74 -4.70 8.66 11.58
CA PRO A 74 -3.47 9.04 10.89
C PRO A 74 -2.81 10.26 11.55
N ALA A 75 -1.54 10.14 11.92
CA ALA A 75 -0.72 11.22 12.45
C ALA A 75 0.17 11.86 11.38
N ALA A 76 0.62 11.05 10.41
CA ALA A 76 1.44 11.50 9.29
C ALA A 76 1.30 10.55 8.10
N GLY A 77 1.55 11.07 6.91
CA GLY A 77 1.70 10.26 5.70
C GLY A 77 3.16 10.08 5.32
N TRP A 78 3.50 8.90 4.79
CA TRP A 78 4.82 8.57 4.29
C TRP A 78 4.71 8.05 2.85
N CYS A 79 5.45 8.66 1.92
CA CYS A 79 5.45 8.26 0.52
C CYS A 79 6.83 7.74 0.11
N PHE A 80 6.93 6.42 -0.02
CA PHE A 80 8.06 5.70 -0.60
C PHE A 80 7.51 4.55 -1.44
N VAL A 81 8.14 4.29 -2.58
CA VAL A 81 7.69 3.28 -3.55
C VAL A 81 8.89 2.51 -4.08
N PRO A 82 8.76 1.21 -4.37
CA PRO A 82 9.78 0.48 -5.12
C PRO A 82 9.95 1.08 -6.52
N SER A 83 11.13 0.90 -7.11
CA SER A 83 11.39 1.33 -8.49
C SER A 83 10.70 0.40 -9.50
N GLY A 84 10.15 0.98 -10.58
CA GLY A 84 9.52 0.25 -11.68
C GLY A 84 8.00 0.40 -11.75
N ASP A 85 7.41 -0.14 -12.83
CA ASP A 85 5.96 -0.16 -13.06
C ASP A 85 5.35 -1.42 -12.42
N LEU A 86 5.07 -1.33 -11.12
CA LEU A 86 4.56 -2.43 -10.29
C LEU A 86 3.09 -2.25 -9.99
N VAL A 87 2.37 -3.37 -9.92
CA VAL A 87 0.96 -3.38 -9.52
C VAL A 87 0.82 -3.09 -8.03
N ALA A 88 -0.34 -2.58 -7.62
CA ALA A 88 -0.57 -2.14 -6.24
C ALA A 88 -0.23 -3.22 -5.20
N GLY A 89 -0.59 -4.49 -5.44
CA GLY A 89 -0.28 -5.58 -4.53
C GLY A 89 1.23 -5.76 -4.27
N ASP A 90 2.04 -5.70 -5.32
CA ASP A 90 3.50 -5.82 -5.21
C ASP A 90 4.10 -4.61 -4.49
N VAL A 91 3.60 -3.40 -4.78
CA VAL A 91 4.02 -2.16 -4.09
C VAL A 91 3.72 -2.25 -2.59
N MET A 92 2.49 -2.62 -2.23
CA MET A 92 2.08 -2.74 -0.84
C MET A 92 2.86 -3.82 -0.09
N LEU A 93 3.16 -4.95 -0.74
CA LEU A 93 3.99 -6.01 -0.17
C LEU A 93 5.42 -5.51 0.07
N ALA A 94 6.01 -4.81 -0.89
CA ALA A 94 7.34 -4.23 -0.73
C ALA A 94 7.37 -3.21 0.43
N GLN A 95 6.33 -2.37 0.55
CA GLN A 95 6.20 -1.41 1.65
C GLN A 95 6.06 -2.09 3.01
N LYS A 96 5.26 -3.17 3.11
CA LYS A 96 5.13 -4.01 4.32
C LYS A 96 6.51 -4.54 4.74
N VAL A 97 7.19 -5.24 3.82
CA VAL A 97 8.50 -5.84 4.07
C VAL A 97 9.50 -4.77 4.52
N ALA A 98 9.54 -3.61 3.85
CA ALA A 98 10.43 -2.53 4.20
C ALA A 98 10.20 -2.02 5.64
N LEU A 99 8.95 -1.78 6.04
CA LEU A 99 8.63 -1.30 7.39
C LEU A 99 8.90 -2.37 8.47
N GLU A 100 8.59 -3.63 8.20
CA GLU A 100 8.74 -4.72 9.18
C GLU A 100 10.17 -5.28 9.27
N THR A 101 11.07 -4.94 8.34
CA THR A 101 12.44 -5.47 8.34
C THR A 101 13.52 -4.40 8.36
N ASN A 102 13.26 -3.20 7.83
CA ASN A 102 14.22 -2.10 7.79
C ASN A 102 13.50 -0.73 7.77
N GLU A 103 12.74 -0.47 8.82
CA GLU A 103 11.95 0.75 8.99
C GLU A 103 12.76 2.03 8.76
N GLY A 104 13.97 2.10 9.33
CA GLY A 104 14.84 3.27 9.24
C GLY A 104 15.16 3.65 7.79
N ALA A 105 15.62 2.68 6.99
CA ALA A 105 15.92 2.92 5.58
C ALA A 105 14.67 3.27 4.77
N ALA A 106 13.52 2.67 5.08
CA ALA A 106 12.25 2.99 4.44
C ALA A 106 11.85 4.46 4.68
N LEU A 107 11.98 4.94 5.92
CA LEU A 107 11.64 6.31 6.29
C LEU A 107 12.67 7.34 5.81
N GLU A 108 13.95 6.98 5.70
CA GLU A 108 15.01 7.85 5.19
C GLU A 108 14.74 8.31 3.75
N VAL A 109 14.24 7.39 2.90
CA VAL A 109 13.90 7.70 1.51
C VAL A 109 12.47 8.23 1.33
N ALA A 110 11.65 8.17 2.38
CA ALA A 110 10.24 8.54 2.30
C ALA A 110 10.05 10.07 2.29
N ARG A 111 9.14 10.54 1.43
CA ARG A 111 8.61 11.90 1.51
C ARG A 111 7.45 11.94 2.50
N ARG A 112 7.58 12.74 3.56
CA ARG A 112 6.50 12.97 4.52
C ARG A 112 5.42 13.88 3.91
N PHE A 113 4.15 13.57 4.14
CA PHE A 113 3.02 14.40 3.76
C PHE A 113 2.03 14.60 4.92
N GLY A 114 1.33 15.73 4.91
CA GLY A 114 0.33 16.06 5.92
C GLY A 114 -0.92 15.21 5.77
N VAL A 115 -1.49 14.80 6.91
CA VAL A 115 -2.82 14.17 6.96
C VAL A 115 -3.81 15.26 7.33
N TYR A 116 -4.64 15.67 6.37
CA TYR A 116 -5.75 16.56 6.69
C TYR A 116 -6.76 15.76 7.51
N SER A 117 -6.90 16.10 8.78
CA SER A 117 -8.08 15.72 9.54
C SER A 117 -9.28 16.38 8.87
N SER A 118 -10.18 15.58 8.28
CA SER A 118 -11.51 16.07 7.96
C SER A 118 -12.28 16.26 9.27
N ALA A 119 -11.90 17.27 10.05
CA ALA A 119 -12.84 17.93 10.91
C ALA A 119 -13.66 18.84 9.99
N ARG A 120 -14.82 18.35 9.56
CA ARG A 120 -15.92 19.23 9.18
C ARG A 120 -17.08 18.96 10.14
N GLU A 121 -17.44 20.04 10.82
CA GLU A 121 -18.65 20.31 11.60
C GLU A 121 -19.88 19.53 11.13
N ASN A 122 -20.60 18.88 12.06
CA ASN A 122 -21.69 19.50 12.83
C ASN A 122 -22.07 18.59 14.01
#